data_AF-A0A2G7GYZ1-F1
#
_entry.id   AF-A0A2G7GYZ1-F1
#
_cell.length_a   1.000
_cell.length_b   1.000
_cell.length_c   1.000
_cell.angle_alpha   90.00
_cell.angle_beta   90.00
_cell.angle_gamma   90.00
#
_symmetry.space_group_name_H-M   'P 1'
#
loop_
_entity.id
_entity.type
_entity.pdbx_description
1 polymer ?
#
loop_
_entity_poly.entity_id
_entity_poly.type
_entity_poly.pdbx_seq_one_letter_code
_entity_poly.pdbx_strand_id
1 'polypeptide(L)'
;MACARIRGVSAEPALTELTVPALSLVVLIGAHGAGKSTFAARHFAPEEVFAQADYPDIPSLLAAAGERLAAGRLAVLDGLFVRPVDRVPVTALARAHDVKPVPVVLDLPRDVLEARTPAPADVVAAQVAELRRTRRGLHAEGFRNEQLLFSDDQARTLPLRRTLLRGDRRDLTGPFDVIGDVHGCLPELLDLLRDLGYDLGGGGARHPRGRTAVFVGDLVDRGPDSLGVLKLVMGMVAGGAALCVPGNHDEKLCRALAGKAVKAMHGLDVTLAQLEQAGPDVQAQVRTFIETLPTQLVLDGGALIVAHAGLPAHYHGRGGGRVRSFALYGDVNGQRDELGLPIRRDWAADYHGAALVVYGHTPHAAPRWKGHTVNVDTGCAFGGYLSALRYPERTTLSVPARAVYAPPPRPLPVPEAESGSQAAGSG
;
A
#
# COMPACT_ATOMS: atom_id res chain seq x y z
N MET A 1 4.25 -36.18 -45.72
CA MET A 1 3.47 -34.93 -45.73
C MET A 1 3.20 -34.51 -44.30
N ALA A 2 4.03 -33.62 -43.75
CA ALA A 2 3.95 -33.16 -42.37
C ALA A 2 3.05 -31.91 -42.30
N CYS A 3 2.08 -31.95 -41.38
CA CYS A 3 1.10 -30.91 -41.16
C CYS A 3 1.71 -29.75 -40.35
N ALA A 4 1.81 -28.58 -40.96
CA ALA A 4 2.29 -27.35 -40.33
C ALA A 4 1.21 -26.76 -39.43
N ARG A 5 1.47 -26.72 -38.11
CA ARG A 5 0.65 -25.95 -37.16
C ARG A 5 1.07 -24.48 -37.23
N ILE A 6 0.21 -23.67 -37.84
CA ILE A 6 0.25 -22.20 -37.75
C ILE A 6 -0.01 -21.83 -36.28
N ARG A 7 0.98 -21.23 -35.62
CA ARG A 7 0.81 -20.62 -34.30
C ARG A 7 -0.03 -19.36 -34.48
N GLY A 8 -1.28 -19.40 -34.06
CA GLY A 8 -2.12 -18.22 -33.93
C GLY A 8 -1.49 -17.23 -32.94
N VAL A 9 -1.22 -16.02 -33.42
CA VAL A 9 -0.89 -14.87 -32.59
C VAL A 9 -2.17 -14.52 -31.83
N SER A 10 -2.23 -14.84 -30.53
CA SER A 10 -3.24 -14.31 -29.64
C SER A 10 -3.03 -12.79 -29.58
N ALA A 11 -3.95 -12.02 -30.17
CA ALA A 11 -3.91 -10.56 -30.13
C ALA A 11 -3.99 -10.11 -28.67
N GLU A 12 -2.97 -9.41 -28.19
CA GLU A 12 -3.05 -8.69 -26.93
C GLU A 12 -4.22 -7.70 -27.01
N PRO A 13 -5.01 -7.53 -25.94
CA PRO A 13 -6.09 -6.55 -25.94
C PRO A 13 -5.53 -5.17 -26.28
N ALA A 14 -6.16 -4.48 -27.23
CA ALA A 14 -5.74 -3.15 -27.63
C ALA A 14 -5.74 -2.22 -26.41
N LEU A 15 -4.58 -1.62 -26.11
CA LEU A 15 -4.43 -0.63 -25.06
C LEU A 15 -5.32 0.58 -25.37
N THR A 16 -6.32 0.87 -24.54
CA THR A 16 -7.29 1.97 -24.76
C THR A 16 -7.02 3.21 -23.92
N GLU A 17 -6.22 3.09 -22.85
CA GLU A 17 -5.86 4.18 -21.93
C GLU A 17 -4.50 3.87 -21.27
N LEU A 18 -3.74 4.93 -20.98
CA LEU A 18 -2.51 4.87 -20.17
C LEU A 18 -2.82 5.20 -18.71
N THR A 19 -2.18 4.48 -17.78
CA THR A 19 -2.38 4.72 -16.35
C THR A 19 -1.08 4.98 -15.62
N VAL A 20 -1.05 6.05 -14.84
CA VAL A 20 0.08 6.39 -13.95
C VAL A 20 -0.44 6.67 -12.54
N PRO A 21 0.25 6.25 -11.46
CA PRO A 21 -0.12 6.63 -10.11
C PRO A 21 -0.01 8.15 -9.90
N ALA A 22 -0.98 8.76 -9.23
CA ALA A 22 -1.03 10.19 -8.98
C ALA A 22 0.20 10.73 -8.23
N LEU A 23 0.85 9.88 -7.41
CA LEU A 23 2.18 10.10 -6.85
C LEU A 23 3.13 9.01 -7.35
N SER A 24 3.95 9.37 -8.33
CA SER A 24 4.96 8.49 -8.95
C SER A 24 6.11 9.28 -9.56
N LEU A 25 7.19 8.58 -9.88
CA LEU A 25 8.24 9.07 -10.76
C LEU A 25 8.03 8.45 -12.14
N VAL A 26 7.51 9.23 -13.08
CA VAL A 26 7.32 8.81 -14.48
C VAL A 26 8.63 9.02 -15.23
N VAL A 27 8.98 8.07 -16.08
CA VAL A 27 10.22 8.13 -16.87
C VAL A 27 9.88 7.84 -18.32
N LEU A 28 10.14 8.81 -19.19
CA LEU A 28 9.91 8.65 -20.62
C LEU A 28 11.13 7.95 -21.24
N ILE A 29 10.92 6.76 -21.79
CA ILE A 29 11.99 5.92 -22.36
C ILE A 29 11.74 5.77 -23.85
N GLY A 30 12.67 6.26 -24.67
CA GLY A 30 12.58 6.15 -26.11
C GLY A 30 13.82 6.73 -26.79
N ALA A 31 14.13 6.23 -27.98
CA ALA A 31 15.22 6.76 -28.80
C ALA A 31 14.98 8.23 -29.21
N HIS A 32 15.96 8.85 -29.86
CA HIS A 32 15.74 10.13 -30.54
C HIS A 32 14.59 10.02 -31.54
N GLY A 33 13.83 11.11 -31.72
CA GLY A 33 12.66 11.14 -32.61
C GLY A 33 11.40 10.44 -32.05
N ALA A 34 11.47 9.80 -30.88
CA ALA A 34 10.34 9.07 -30.29
C ALA A 34 9.18 9.97 -29.84
N GLY A 35 9.37 11.29 -29.80
CA GLY A 35 8.33 12.24 -29.40
C GLY A 35 8.10 12.33 -27.89
N LYS A 36 9.12 12.00 -27.07
CA LYS A 36 9.02 12.04 -25.60
C LYS A 36 8.55 13.41 -25.07
N SER A 37 9.17 14.51 -25.50
CA SER A 37 8.79 15.86 -25.07
C SER A 37 7.39 16.25 -25.53
N THR A 38 6.99 15.84 -26.74
CA THR A 38 5.62 16.03 -27.25
C THR A 38 4.60 15.23 -26.44
N PHE A 39 4.94 14.00 -26.08
CA PHE A 39 4.13 13.16 -25.19
C PHE A 39 4.01 13.80 -23.80
N ALA A 40 5.12 14.30 -23.25
CA ALA A 40 5.17 14.97 -21.96
C ALA A 40 4.24 16.18 -21.93
N ALA A 41 4.40 17.10 -22.89
CA ALA A 41 3.63 18.34 -23.00
C ALA A 41 2.12 18.10 -23.20
N ARG A 42 1.74 16.94 -23.75
CA ARG A 42 0.33 16.57 -23.92
C ARG A 42 -0.30 16.07 -22.62
N HIS A 43 0.43 15.29 -21.85
CA HIS A 43 -0.14 14.49 -20.76
C HIS A 43 0.15 15.02 -19.35
N PHE A 44 1.11 15.93 -19.22
CA PHE A 44 1.58 16.44 -17.93
C PHE A 44 1.67 17.95 -17.95
N ALA A 45 1.48 18.57 -16.79
CA ALA A 45 1.65 20.00 -16.64
C ALA A 45 3.14 20.37 -16.79
N PRO A 46 3.49 21.57 -17.29
CA PRO A 46 4.89 21.96 -17.50
C PRO A 46 5.76 21.79 -16.25
N GLU A 47 5.26 22.14 -15.08
CA GLU A 47 5.96 22.02 -13.80
C GLU A 47 6.17 20.57 -13.32
N GLU A 48 5.51 19.60 -13.95
CA GLU A 48 5.71 18.17 -13.68
C GLU A 48 6.87 17.58 -14.48
N VAL A 49 7.31 18.25 -15.55
CA VAL A 49 8.29 17.72 -16.51
C VAL A 49 9.68 18.27 -16.25
N PHE A 50 10.63 17.37 -16.07
CA PHE A 50 12.05 17.65 -15.86
C PHE A 50 12.81 17.13 -17.07
N ALA A 51 13.03 18.00 -18.06
CA ALA A 51 13.70 17.62 -19.30
C ALA A 51 15.22 17.74 -19.17
N GLN A 52 15.95 16.70 -19.58
CA GLN A 52 17.41 16.64 -19.50
C GLN A 52 18.11 17.82 -20.21
N ALA A 53 17.47 18.43 -21.22
CA ALA A 53 18.00 19.60 -21.91
C ALA A 53 18.01 20.89 -21.06
N ASP A 54 17.19 20.95 -20.01
CA ASP A 54 17.03 22.15 -19.16
C ASP A 54 17.98 22.15 -17.96
N TYR A 55 18.76 21.08 -17.77
CA TYR A 55 19.67 20.90 -16.63
C TYR A 55 21.11 20.70 -17.11
N PRO A 56 22.11 21.18 -16.34
CA PRO A 56 23.52 21.04 -16.71
C PRO A 56 23.98 19.57 -16.69
N ASP A 57 23.38 18.74 -15.84
CA ASP A 57 23.68 17.33 -15.68
C ASP A 57 22.51 16.53 -15.08
N ILE A 58 22.63 15.19 -15.14
CA ILE A 58 21.62 14.27 -14.60
C ILE A 58 21.44 14.42 -13.07
N PRO A 59 22.50 14.55 -12.25
CA PRO A 59 22.34 14.78 -10.81
C PRO A 59 21.47 16.00 -10.48
N SER A 60 21.66 17.12 -11.17
CA SER A 60 20.88 18.35 -10.96
C SER A 60 19.41 18.17 -11.34
N LEU A 61 19.14 17.48 -12.45
CA LEU A 61 17.78 17.10 -12.86
C LEU A 61 17.10 16.21 -11.80
N LEU A 62 17.80 15.19 -11.31
CA LEU A 62 17.25 14.26 -10.33
C LEU A 62 17.03 14.92 -8.96
N ALA A 63 17.88 15.87 -8.57
CA ALA A 63 17.69 16.66 -7.35
C ALA A 63 16.39 17.48 -7.44
N ALA A 64 16.18 18.22 -8.54
CA ALA A 64 14.96 19.01 -8.75
C ALA A 64 13.69 18.14 -8.79
N ALA A 65 13.74 17.00 -9.49
CA ALA A 65 12.65 16.03 -9.47
C ALA A 65 12.40 15.47 -8.05
N GLY A 66 13.47 15.23 -7.28
CA GLY A 66 13.42 14.77 -5.90
C GLY A 66 12.72 15.75 -4.96
N GLU A 67 12.98 17.05 -5.08
CA GLU A 67 12.27 18.09 -4.31
C GLU A 67 10.76 18.05 -4.55
N ARG A 68 10.35 17.85 -5.81
CA ARG A 68 8.93 17.71 -6.17
C ARG A 68 8.31 16.45 -5.56
N LEU A 69 9.02 15.31 -5.62
CA LEU A 69 8.59 14.06 -5.00
C LEU A 69 8.51 14.15 -3.47
N ALA A 70 9.44 14.88 -2.84
CA ALA A 70 9.42 15.15 -1.40
C ALA A 70 8.15 15.92 -0.99
N ALA A 71 7.71 16.86 -1.82
CA ALA A 71 6.44 17.58 -1.66
C ALA A 71 5.18 16.74 -1.99
N GLY A 72 5.32 15.43 -2.24
CA GLY A 72 4.19 14.53 -2.52
C GLY A 72 3.55 14.75 -3.90
N ARG A 73 4.30 15.30 -4.85
CA ARG A 73 3.83 15.58 -6.22
C ARG A 73 4.53 14.68 -7.24
N LEU A 74 3.80 14.30 -8.29
CA LEU A 74 4.34 13.54 -9.42
C LEU A 74 5.45 14.32 -10.14
N ALA A 75 6.50 13.60 -10.57
CA ALA A 75 7.57 14.12 -11.41
C ALA A 75 7.74 13.23 -12.65
N VAL A 76 8.01 13.85 -13.80
CA VAL A 76 8.23 13.20 -15.09
C VAL A 76 9.65 13.51 -15.55
N LEU A 77 10.46 12.48 -15.80
CA LEU A 77 11.78 12.66 -16.39
C LEU A 77 11.68 12.49 -17.91
N ASP A 78 12.04 13.54 -18.64
CA ASP A 78 12.18 13.51 -20.10
C ASP A 78 13.67 13.55 -20.48
N GLY A 79 14.19 12.46 -21.01
CA GLY A 79 15.62 12.34 -21.31
C GLY A 79 15.96 11.02 -22.00
N LEU A 80 17.25 10.78 -22.22
CA LEU A 80 17.72 9.57 -22.91
C LEU A 80 18.00 8.44 -21.92
N PHE A 81 16.95 7.78 -21.43
CA PHE A 81 17.03 6.69 -20.44
C PHE A 81 16.99 5.27 -21.07
N VAL A 82 17.59 5.11 -22.25
CA VAL A 82 17.51 3.86 -23.03
C VAL A 82 18.39 2.74 -22.47
N ARG A 83 19.51 3.06 -21.80
CA ARG A 83 20.42 2.06 -21.24
C ARG A 83 20.10 1.79 -19.77
N PRO A 84 20.30 0.55 -19.27
CA PRO A 84 20.11 0.22 -17.86
C PRO A 84 20.92 1.11 -16.90
N VAL A 85 22.17 1.44 -17.27
CA VAL A 85 23.04 2.30 -16.45
C VAL A 85 22.45 3.69 -16.21
N ASP A 86 21.74 4.24 -17.20
CA ASP A 86 21.10 5.57 -17.09
C ASP A 86 19.84 5.51 -16.20
N ARG A 87 19.26 4.31 -16.01
CA ARG A 87 18.05 4.09 -15.20
C ARG A 87 18.33 3.73 -13.74
N VAL A 88 19.56 3.32 -13.41
CA VAL A 88 19.97 3.07 -12.02
C VAL A 88 19.69 4.29 -11.11
N PRO A 89 20.16 5.51 -11.42
CA PRO A 89 19.92 6.66 -10.54
C PRO A 89 18.44 7.06 -10.49
N VAL A 90 17.67 6.79 -11.55
CA VAL A 90 16.23 7.04 -11.61
C VAL A 90 15.46 6.11 -10.66
N THR A 91 15.75 4.81 -10.68
CA THR A 91 15.12 3.86 -9.73
C THR A 91 15.58 4.11 -8.30
N ALA A 92 16.83 4.57 -8.09
CA ALA A 92 17.32 5.00 -6.79
C ALA A 92 16.55 6.21 -6.25
N LEU A 93 16.28 7.22 -7.10
CA LEU A 93 15.47 8.38 -6.73
C LEU A 93 14.05 7.96 -6.29
N ALA A 94 13.38 7.12 -7.09
CA ALA A 94 12.05 6.63 -6.74
C ALA A 94 12.03 5.89 -5.39
N ARG A 95 13.05 5.07 -5.13
CA ARG A 95 13.22 4.36 -3.84
C ARG A 95 13.48 5.34 -2.70
N ALA A 96 14.29 6.38 -2.89
CA ALA A 96 14.60 7.39 -1.88
C ALA A 96 13.36 8.20 -1.45
N HIS A 97 12.37 8.33 -2.32
CA HIS A 97 11.12 9.05 -2.04
C HIS A 97 9.89 8.15 -1.83
N ASP A 98 10.09 6.83 -1.77
CA ASP A 98 9.01 5.84 -1.56
C ASP A 98 7.84 5.98 -2.55
N VAL A 99 8.20 6.19 -3.82
CA VAL A 99 7.26 6.24 -4.94
C VAL A 99 7.56 5.14 -5.95
N LYS A 100 6.56 4.81 -6.78
CA LYS A 100 6.76 3.85 -7.88
C LYS A 100 7.49 4.53 -9.06
N PRO A 101 8.58 3.94 -9.58
CA PRO A 101 9.12 4.32 -10.88
C PRO A 101 8.27 3.69 -11.99
N VAL A 102 7.68 4.52 -12.83
CA VAL A 102 6.74 4.11 -13.89
C VAL A 102 7.32 4.45 -15.26
N PRO A 103 7.65 3.44 -16.09
CA PRO A 103 8.21 3.69 -17.41
C PRO A 103 7.08 3.87 -18.42
N VAL A 104 7.14 4.96 -19.18
CA VAL A 104 6.39 5.11 -20.43
C VAL A 104 7.39 4.89 -21.56
N VAL A 105 7.24 3.77 -22.26
CA VAL A 105 8.17 3.32 -23.29
C VAL A 105 7.59 3.61 -24.67
N LEU A 106 8.28 4.46 -25.43
CA LEU A 106 7.97 4.80 -26.81
C LEU A 106 8.89 3.98 -27.74
N ASP A 107 8.47 2.77 -28.11
CA ASP A 107 9.14 1.88 -29.08
C ASP A 107 8.47 1.98 -30.45
N LEU A 108 8.60 3.15 -31.07
CA LEU A 108 8.00 3.44 -32.38
C LEU A 108 8.82 2.83 -33.53
N PRO A 109 8.22 2.68 -34.74
CA PRO A 109 8.93 2.24 -35.93
C PRO A 109 10.13 3.15 -36.27
N ARG A 110 11.23 2.55 -36.72
CA ARG A 110 12.52 3.24 -36.92
C ARG A 110 12.43 4.36 -37.95
N ASP A 111 11.74 4.12 -39.05
CA ASP A 111 11.47 5.08 -40.12
C ASP A 111 10.74 6.33 -39.59
N VAL A 112 9.79 6.16 -38.67
CA VAL A 112 9.11 7.28 -37.99
C VAL A 112 10.08 8.08 -37.13
N LEU A 113 10.99 7.40 -36.41
CA LEU A 113 11.98 8.05 -35.55
C LEU A 113 12.98 8.87 -36.36
N GLU A 114 13.55 8.27 -37.42
CA GLU A 114 14.55 8.89 -38.29
C GLU A 114 14.00 10.12 -39.03
N ALA A 115 12.72 10.10 -39.41
CA ALA A 115 12.06 11.25 -40.03
C ALA A 115 11.87 12.45 -39.08
N ARG A 116 12.05 12.27 -37.76
CA ARG A 116 11.72 13.27 -36.71
C ARG A 116 12.92 13.84 -36.00
N THR A 117 14.12 13.36 -36.31
CA THR A 117 15.33 13.74 -35.58
C THR A 117 16.46 14.09 -36.54
N PRO A 118 17.28 15.11 -36.23
CA PRO A 118 18.51 15.36 -36.96
C PRO A 118 19.62 14.35 -36.60
N ALA A 119 19.39 13.46 -35.63
CA ALA A 119 20.37 12.45 -35.23
C ALA A 119 20.66 11.45 -36.38
N PRO A 120 21.92 11.01 -36.56
CA PRO A 120 22.27 10.03 -37.58
C PRO A 120 21.49 8.72 -37.49
N ALA A 121 21.15 8.13 -38.64
CA ALA A 121 20.33 6.93 -38.74
C ALA A 121 20.93 5.71 -37.99
N ASP A 122 22.25 5.58 -37.99
CA ASP A 122 22.99 4.55 -37.25
C ASP A 122 22.89 4.75 -35.72
N VAL A 123 22.90 6.00 -35.24
CA VAL A 123 22.67 6.33 -33.83
C VAL A 123 21.25 5.97 -33.41
N VAL A 124 20.24 6.32 -34.22
CA VAL A 124 18.83 5.96 -33.96
C VAL A 124 18.67 4.43 -33.95
N ALA A 125 19.27 3.73 -34.91
CA ALA A 125 19.24 2.27 -34.97
C ALA A 125 19.83 1.61 -33.72
N ALA A 126 20.99 2.09 -33.26
CA ALA A 126 21.64 1.58 -32.06
C ALA A 126 20.78 1.78 -30.82
N GLN A 127 20.12 2.95 -30.68
CA GLN A 127 19.22 3.23 -29.56
C GLN A 127 17.96 2.36 -29.59
N VAL A 128 17.37 2.13 -30.75
CA VAL A 128 16.20 1.23 -30.90
C VAL A 128 16.58 -0.21 -30.54
N ALA A 129 17.73 -0.69 -31.02
CA ALA A 129 18.22 -2.02 -30.69
C ALA A 129 18.44 -2.17 -29.17
N GLU A 130 19.06 -1.17 -28.54
CA GLU A 130 19.30 -1.14 -27.10
C GLU A 130 17.99 -1.11 -26.29
N LEU A 131 17.02 -0.29 -26.70
CA LEU A 131 15.70 -0.23 -26.07
C LEU A 131 15.01 -1.59 -26.08
N ARG A 132 14.93 -2.21 -27.26
CA ARG A 132 14.23 -3.50 -27.44
C ARG A 132 14.91 -4.64 -26.68
N ARG A 133 16.24 -4.58 -26.59
CA ARG A 133 17.05 -5.53 -25.80
C ARG A 133 16.78 -5.39 -24.31
N THR A 134 16.69 -4.16 -23.80
CA THR A 134 16.70 -3.89 -22.36
C THR A 134 15.31 -3.71 -21.75
N ARG A 135 14.28 -3.36 -22.52
CA ARG A 135 12.91 -3.14 -22.00
C ARG A 135 12.33 -4.35 -21.26
N ARG A 136 12.69 -5.57 -21.67
CA ARG A 136 12.25 -6.82 -21.00
C ARG A 136 12.79 -6.94 -19.57
N GLY A 137 13.82 -6.17 -19.22
CA GLY A 137 14.44 -6.12 -17.90
C GLY A 137 13.88 -5.04 -16.96
N LEU A 138 12.97 -4.18 -17.43
CA LEU A 138 12.46 -3.04 -16.63
C LEU A 138 11.90 -3.49 -15.27
N HIS A 139 11.11 -4.56 -15.25
CA HIS A 139 10.59 -5.13 -14.01
C HIS A 139 11.71 -5.57 -13.03
N ALA A 140 12.80 -6.16 -13.53
CA ALA A 140 13.94 -6.58 -12.71
C ALA A 140 14.74 -5.38 -12.18
N GLU A 141 14.80 -4.28 -12.93
CA GLU A 141 15.41 -3.02 -12.50
C GLU A 141 14.58 -2.32 -11.40
N GLY A 142 13.30 -2.66 -11.26
CA GLY A 142 12.41 -2.15 -10.23
C GLY A 142 11.25 -1.28 -10.75
N PHE A 143 11.16 -1.08 -12.07
CA PHE A 143 10.01 -0.43 -12.68
C PHE A 143 8.74 -1.25 -12.54
N ARG A 144 7.60 -0.57 -12.43
CA ARG A 144 6.26 -1.19 -12.33
C ARG A 144 5.29 -0.39 -13.18
N ASN A 145 4.14 -0.98 -13.51
CA ASN A 145 3.08 -0.35 -14.29
C ASN A 145 3.57 0.14 -15.67
N GLU A 146 4.32 -0.69 -16.38
CA GLU A 146 4.91 -0.34 -17.68
C GLU A 146 3.83 0.05 -18.70
N GLN A 147 4.00 1.22 -19.33
CA GLN A 147 3.13 1.71 -20.40
C GLN A 147 3.90 1.58 -21.72
N LEU A 148 3.54 0.62 -22.57
CA LEU A 148 4.24 0.35 -23.83
C LEU A 148 3.46 0.92 -25.02
N LEU A 149 4.13 1.81 -25.77
CA LEU A 149 3.61 2.45 -26.98
C LEU A 149 4.44 2.00 -28.18
N PHE A 150 3.79 1.44 -29.19
CA PHE A 150 4.41 0.87 -30.38
C PHE A 150 4.11 1.65 -31.66
N SER A 151 3.19 2.60 -31.63
CA SER A 151 2.86 3.45 -32.77
C SER A 151 2.71 4.92 -32.38
N ASP A 152 2.91 5.79 -33.36
CA ASP A 152 2.71 7.22 -33.20
C ASP A 152 1.25 7.55 -32.88
N ASP A 153 0.32 6.80 -33.45
CA ASP A 153 -1.11 6.92 -33.13
C ASP A 153 -1.33 6.69 -31.64
N GLN A 154 -0.84 5.58 -31.08
CA GLN A 154 -0.98 5.31 -29.64
C GLN A 154 -0.41 6.44 -28.77
N ALA A 155 0.76 6.96 -29.12
CA ALA A 155 1.40 8.07 -28.40
C ALA A 155 0.62 9.40 -28.52
N ARG A 156 -0.23 9.55 -29.56
CA ARG A 156 -1.01 10.75 -29.87
C ARG A 156 -2.51 10.62 -29.62
N THR A 157 -3.04 9.45 -29.31
CA THR A 157 -4.50 9.27 -29.18
C THR A 157 -4.89 8.74 -27.82
N LEU A 158 -4.05 7.89 -27.20
CA LEU A 158 -4.41 7.30 -25.92
C LEU A 158 -4.50 8.35 -24.82
N PRO A 159 -5.61 8.42 -24.07
CA PRO A 159 -5.69 9.26 -22.89
C PRO A 159 -4.76 8.74 -21.79
N LEU A 160 -4.32 9.64 -20.91
CA LEU A 160 -3.58 9.28 -19.71
C LEU A 160 -4.43 9.61 -18.49
N ARG A 161 -4.68 8.60 -17.66
CA ARG A 161 -5.42 8.72 -16.42
C ARG A 161 -4.51 8.53 -15.21
N ARG A 162 -4.66 9.44 -14.24
CA ARG A 162 -4.05 9.30 -12.92
C ARG A 162 -4.86 8.32 -12.08
N THR A 163 -4.15 7.39 -11.45
CA THR A 163 -4.73 6.39 -10.54
C THR A 163 -4.26 6.67 -9.12
N LEU A 164 -5.17 6.60 -8.15
CA LEU A 164 -4.78 6.68 -6.76
C LEU A 164 -4.22 5.32 -6.30
N LEU A 165 -3.43 5.30 -5.22
CA LEU A 165 -3.10 4.04 -4.57
C LEU A 165 -4.39 3.39 -4.08
N ARG A 166 -4.49 2.05 -4.06
CA ARG A 166 -5.71 1.35 -3.63
C ARG A 166 -6.22 1.79 -2.26
N GLY A 167 -5.29 2.16 -1.38
CA GLY A 167 -5.58 2.63 -0.03
C GLY A 167 -5.92 4.12 0.08
N ASP A 168 -5.73 4.89 -0.98
CA ASP A 168 -6.15 6.28 -1.00
C ASP A 168 -7.66 6.33 -1.24
N ARG A 169 -8.36 6.54 -0.13
CA ARG A 169 -9.81 6.61 -0.02
C ARG A 169 -10.22 7.95 0.59
N ARG A 170 -9.53 9.02 0.20
CA ARG A 170 -9.83 10.39 0.66
C ARG A 170 -11.24 10.85 0.30
N ASP A 171 -11.87 10.17 -0.66
CA ASP A 171 -13.27 10.30 -1.03
C ASP A 171 -14.23 9.87 0.10
N LEU A 172 -13.79 8.98 1.01
CA LEU A 172 -14.59 8.53 2.13
C LEU A 172 -14.33 9.40 3.36
N THR A 173 -15.37 10.12 3.80
CA THR A 173 -15.31 11.06 4.95
C THR A 173 -15.87 10.46 6.24
N GLY A 174 -16.29 9.19 6.21
CA GLY A 174 -16.84 8.48 7.37
C GLY A 174 -18.35 8.71 7.58
N PRO A 175 -18.88 8.49 8.80
CA PRO A 175 -18.14 8.15 10.02
C PRO A 175 -17.50 6.75 10.01
N PHE A 176 -16.39 6.59 10.73
CA PHE A 176 -15.64 5.32 10.81
C PHE A 176 -15.61 4.78 12.24
N ASP A 177 -15.56 3.46 12.37
CA ASP A 177 -15.19 2.78 13.62
C ASP A 177 -13.94 1.93 13.37
N VAL A 178 -12.78 2.40 13.84
CA VAL A 178 -11.48 1.77 13.58
C VAL A 178 -11.18 0.74 14.67
N ILE A 179 -11.18 -0.54 14.31
CA ILE A 179 -11.11 -1.69 15.23
C ILE A 179 -9.69 -2.24 15.28
N GLY A 180 -9.18 -2.47 16.50
CA GLY A 180 -7.86 -3.04 16.78
C GLY A 180 -7.68 -4.51 16.39
N ASP A 181 -6.53 -5.06 16.77
CA ASP A 181 -6.11 -6.43 16.45
C ASP A 181 -7.09 -7.48 17.02
N VAL A 182 -7.76 -8.21 16.13
CA VAL A 182 -8.85 -9.14 16.50
C VAL A 182 -8.30 -10.51 16.90
N HIS A 183 -7.30 -11.02 16.20
CA HIS A 183 -6.63 -12.28 16.49
C HIS A 183 -7.60 -13.45 16.74
N GLY A 184 -8.55 -13.70 15.83
CA GLY A 184 -9.49 -14.82 15.95
C GLY A 184 -10.46 -14.73 17.14
N CYS A 185 -10.54 -13.60 17.84
CA CYS A 185 -11.49 -13.35 18.93
C CYS A 185 -12.89 -13.00 18.38
N LEU A 186 -13.50 -13.95 17.65
CA LEU A 186 -14.80 -13.72 17.02
C LEU A 186 -15.90 -13.30 18.02
N PRO A 187 -16.06 -13.94 19.19
CA PRO A 187 -17.11 -13.55 20.13
C PRO A 187 -17.00 -12.08 20.56
N GLU A 188 -15.79 -11.63 20.87
CA GLU A 188 -15.49 -10.23 21.23
C GLU A 188 -15.72 -9.29 20.05
N LEU A 189 -15.36 -9.68 18.83
CA LEU A 189 -15.67 -8.88 17.64
C LEU A 189 -17.18 -8.70 17.44
N LEU A 190 -17.97 -9.77 17.64
CA LEU A 190 -19.42 -9.68 17.55
C LEU A 190 -20.01 -8.80 18.66
N ASP A 191 -19.50 -8.88 19.88
CA ASP A 191 -19.93 -8.04 20.99
C ASP A 191 -19.59 -6.56 20.73
N LEU A 192 -18.35 -6.28 20.29
CA LEU A 192 -17.92 -4.93 19.93
C LEU A 192 -18.77 -4.34 18.81
N LEU A 193 -19.04 -5.10 17.75
CA LEU A 193 -19.88 -4.64 16.64
C LEU A 193 -21.30 -4.32 17.09
N ARG A 194 -21.89 -5.12 18.00
CA ARG A 194 -23.20 -4.81 18.59
C ARG A 194 -23.18 -3.53 19.41
N ASP A 195 -22.16 -3.34 20.25
CA ASP A 195 -22.01 -2.16 21.09
C ASP A 195 -21.76 -0.88 20.25
N LEU A 196 -21.09 -1.03 19.10
CA LEU A 196 -20.94 0.01 18.09
C LEU A 196 -22.21 0.27 17.27
N GLY A 197 -23.24 -0.58 17.40
CA GLY A 197 -24.55 -0.42 16.75
C GLY A 197 -24.67 -1.08 15.37
N TYR A 198 -23.82 -2.05 15.02
CA TYR A 198 -23.93 -2.80 13.78
C TYR A 198 -24.96 -3.92 13.88
N ASP A 199 -25.78 -4.05 12.84
CA ASP A 199 -26.68 -5.18 12.67
C ASP A 199 -25.89 -6.35 12.07
N LEU A 200 -25.91 -7.49 12.76
CA LEU A 200 -25.24 -8.72 12.33
C LEU A 200 -26.17 -9.55 11.44
N GLY A 201 -25.74 -9.95 10.24
CA GLY A 201 -26.57 -10.75 9.33
C GLY A 201 -25.99 -10.94 7.92
N GLY A 202 -26.52 -11.90 7.16
CA GLY A 202 -26.21 -12.07 5.74
C GLY A 202 -24.74 -12.39 5.41
N GLY A 203 -23.98 -12.98 6.35
CA GLY A 203 -22.56 -13.25 6.18
C GLY A 203 -21.63 -12.06 6.46
N GLY A 204 -22.16 -10.98 7.05
CA GLY A 204 -21.42 -9.76 7.41
C GLY A 204 -22.06 -9.02 8.60
N ALA A 205 -21.74 -7.73 8.71
CA ALA A 205 -22.37 -6.78 9.61
C ALA A 205 -22.49 -5.42 8.93
N ARG A 206 -23.55 -4.66 9.23
CA ARG A 206 -23.78 -3.33 8.64
C ARG A 206 -24.36 -2.38 9.66
N HIS A 207 -23.86 -1.14 9.70
CA HIS A 207 -24.42 -0.13 10.59
C HIS A 207 -25.64 0.55 9.93
N PRO A 208 -26.81 0.62 10.59
CA PRO A 208 -28.04 1.19 10.01
C PRO A 208 -27.91 2.68 9.70
N ARG A 209 -27.07 3.40 10.46
CA ARG A 209 -26.72 4.82 10.18
C ARG A 209 -25.55 5.02 9.22
N GLY A 210 -25.11 3.97 8.52
CA GLY A 210 -24.08 4.09 7.47
C GLY A 210 -22.64 4.30 7.95
N ARG A 211 -22.31 3.99 9.22
CA ARG A 211 -20.92 3.94 9.69
C ARG A 211 -20.17 2.81 8.98
N THR A 212 -18.87 3.01 8.75
CA THR A 212 -17.99 2.01 8.12
C THR A 212 -16.96 1.51 9.13
N ALA A 213 -16.88 0.19 9.30
CA ALA A 213 -15.84 -0.41 10.13
C ALA A 213 -14.49 -0.35 9.41
N VAL A 214 -13.41 -0.11 10.14
CA VAL A 214 -12.05 -0.11 9.57
C VAL A 214 -11.16 -0.99 10.42
N PHE A 215 -10.76 -2.15 9.89
CA PHE A 215 -9.89 -3.07 10.62
C PHE A 215 -8.42 -2.72 10.41
N VAL A 216 -7.66 -2.62 11.52
CA VAL A 216 -6.21 -2.38 11.48
C VAL A 216 -5.39 -3.62 11.10
N GLY A 217 -6.04 -4.75 10.80
CA GLY A 217 -5.39 -6.01 10.47
C GLY A 217 -5.21 -6.92 11.68
N ASP A 218 -4.36 -7.93 11.52
CA ASP A 218 -4.15 -9.00 12.50
C ASP A 218 -5.48 -9.66 12.90
N LEU A 219 -6.19 -10.11 11.87
CA LEU A 219 -7.49 -10.77 11.99
C LEU A 219 -7.35 -12.20 12.53
N VAL A 220 -6.20 -12.82 12.27
CA VAL A 220 -5.95 -14.24 12.48
C VAL A 220 -4.93 -14.51 13.58
N ASP A 221 -4.78 -15.78 13.91
CA ASP A 221 -3.86 -16.35 14.90
C ASP A 221 -4.24 -16.01 16.35
N ARG A 222 -3.71 -16.81 17.28
CA ARG A 222 -3.90 -16.75 18.75
C ARG A 222 -5.29 -17.14 19.23
N GLY A 223 -6.31 -16.35 18.92
CA GLY A 223 -7.67 -16.60 19.38
C GLY A 223 -8.32 -17.81 18.70
N PRO A 224 -9.49 -18.22 19.21
CA PRO A 224 -10.04 -19.55 18.94
C PRO A 224 -10.69 -19.69 17.56
N ASP A 225 -11.06 -18.60 16.88
CA ASP A 225 -11.86 -18.66 15.64
C ASP A 225 -11.38 -17.66 14.57
N SER A 226 -10.20 -17.92 14.01
CA SER A 226 -9.64 -17.11 12.92
C SER A 226 -10.47 -17.22 11.63
N LEU A 227 -10.98 -18.42 11.32
CA LEU A 227 -11.82 -18.62 10.13
C LEU A 227 -13.13 -17.84 10.22
N GLY A 228 -13.78 -17.82 11.37
CA GLY A 228 -15.02 -17.07 11.59
C GLY A 228 -14.80 -15.56 11.48
N VAL A 229 -13.71 -15.03 12.05
CA VAL A 229 -13.32 -13.62 11.87
C VAL A 229 -13.08 -13.30 10.40
N LEU A 230 -12.30 -14.13 9.68
CA LEU A 230 -12.05 -13.94 8.25
C LEU A 230 -13.35 -13.90 7.45
N LYS A 231 -14.25 -14.86 7.65
CA LYS A 231 -15.56 -14.90 6.96
C LYS A 231 -16.36 -13.62 7.19
N LEU A 232 -16.46 -13.18 8.46
CA LEU A 232 -17.20 -11.99 8.83
C LEU A 232 -16.60 -10.73 8.18
N VAL A 233 -15.28 -10.52 8.33
CA VAL A 233 -14.60 -9.32 7.82
C VAL A 233 -14.59 -9.29 6.29
N MET A 234 -14.33 -10.42 5.63
CA MET A 234 -14.41 -10.54 4.17
C MET A 234 -15.82 -10.21 3.67
N GLY A 235 -16.86 -10.69 4.35
CA GLY A 235 -18.26 -10.37 4.03
C GLY A 235 -18.58 -8.89 4.19
N MET A 236 -18.11 -8.25 5.27
CA MET A 236 -18.28 -6.82 5.50
C MET A 236 -17.56 -5.97 4.43
N VAL A 237 -16.33 -6.34 4.07
CA VAL A 237 -15.56 -5.64 3.02
C VAL A 237 -16.22 -5.80 1.66
N ALA A 238 -16.63 -7.03 1.29
CA ALA A 238 -17.32 -7.29 0.03
C ALA A 238 -18.67 -6.55 -0.06
N GLY A 239 -19.37 -6.40 1.07
CA GLY A 239 -20.63 -5.64 1.19
C GLY A 239 -20.46 -4.12 1.30
N GLY A 240 -19.22 -3.60 1.29
CA GLY A 240 -18.93 -2.17 1.43
C GLY A 240 -19.21 -1.58 2.81
N ALA A 241 -19.39 -2.42 3.83
CA ALA A 241 -19.60 -2.01 5.22
C ALA A 241 -18.29 -1.92 6.03
N ALA A 242 -17.18 -2.42 5.47
CA ALA A 242 -15.87 -2.32 6.09
C ALA A 242 -14.73 -2.02 5.11
N LEU A 243 -13.64 -1.49 5.65
CA LEU A 243 -12.32 -1.44 5.05
C LEU A 243 -11.34 -2.23 5.93
N CYS A 244 -10.23 -2.69 5.37
CA CYS A 244 -9.22 -3.45 6.10
C CYS A 244 -7.82 -3.14 5.55
N VAL A 245 -6.84 -3.05 6.43
CA VAL A 245 -5.41 -3.14 6.10
C VAL A 245 -4.87 -4.47 6.62
N PRO A 246 -3.78 -5.03 6.04
CA PRO A 246 -3.22 -6.28 6.54
C PRO A 246 -2.33 -6.01 7.76
N GLY A 247 -2.39 -6.89 8.75
CA GLY A 247 -1.39 -7.00 9.80
C GLY A 247 -0.27 -7.96 9.45
N ASN A 248 0.74 -8.07 10.32
CA ASN A 248 1.86 -8.97 10.07
C ASN A 248 1.49 -10.46 10.19
N HIS A 249 0.48 -10.82 10.98
CA HIS A 249 -0.04 -12.18 11.06
C HIS A 249 -0.80 -12.55 9.78
N ASP A 250 -1.64 -11.64 9.27
CA ASP A 250 -2.34 -11.83 7.99
C ASP A 250 -1.34 -12.03 6.85
N GLU A 251 -0.31 -11.20 6.77
CA GLU A 251 0.75 -11.31 5.75
C GLU A 251 1.52 -12.64 5.86
N LYS A 252 1.77 -13.11 7.08
CA LYS A 252 2.43 -14.39 7.32
C LYS A 252 1.55 -15.57 6.89
N LEU A 253 0.25 -15.52 7.18
CA LEU A 253 -0.73 -16.49 6.69
C LEU A 253 -0.78 -16.50 5.15
N CYS A 254 -0.88 -15.33 4.53
CA CYS A 254 -0.88 -15.21 3.06
C CYS A 254 0.35 -15.87 2.42
N ARG A 255 1.53 -15.70 3.02
CA ARG A 255 2.75 -16.37 2.57
C ARG A 255 2.69 -17.89 2.72
N ALA A 256 2.12 -18.39 3.82
CA ALA A 256 1.93 -19.82 4.05
C ALA A 256 1.00 -20.43 2.97
N LEU A 257 -0.14 -19.78 2.71
CA LEU A 257 -1.09 -20.20 1.67
C LEU A 257 -0.53 -20.09 0.25
N ALA A 258 0.51 -19.27 0.04
CA ALA A 258 1.27 -19.22 -1.21
C ALA A 258 2.36 -20.31 -1.32
N GLY A 259 2.42 -21.26 -0.37
CA GLY A 259 3.39 -22.36 -0.34
C GLY A 259 4.79 -21.95 0.12
N LYS A 260 4.96 -20.75 0.70
CA LYS A 260 6.27 -20.33 1.22
C LYS A 260 6.52 -20.98 2.58
N ALA A 261 7.75 -21.45 2.79
CA ALA A 261 8.18 -21.95 4.09
C ALA A 261 8.12 -20.81 5.14
N VAL A 262 7.19 -20.94 6.09
CA VAL A 262 7.06 -20.05 7.25
C VAL A 262 7.02 -20.88 8.52
N LYS A 263 7.56 -20.35 9.61
CA LYS A 263 7.47 -21.02 10.92
C LYS A 263 6.04 -20.89 11.46
N ALA A 264 5.35 -22.00 11.64
CA ALA A 264 4.07 -22.05 12.34
C ALA A 264 4.31 -21.76 13.83
N MET A 265 4.06 -20.52 14.23
CA MET A 265 4.31 -19.98 15.57
C MET A 265 3.32 -18.85 15.83
N HIS A 266 3.09 -18.55 17.10
CA HIS A 266 2.18 -17.49 17.56
C HIS A 266 0.73 -17.69 17.11
N GLY A 267 0.28 -18.95 16.98
CA GLY A 267 -1.11 -19.31 16.66
C GLY A 267 -1.40 -19.60 15.18
N LEU A 268 -0.41 -19.44 14.30
CA LEU A 268 -0.57 -19.74 12.86
C LEU A 268 -0.93 -21.21 12.57
N ASP A 269 -0.45 -22.13 13.39
CA ASP A 269 -0.78 -23.56 13.35
C ASP A 269 -2.29 -23.80 13.49
N VAL A 270 -2.93 -23.12 14.45
CA VAL A 270 -4.38 -23.21 14.68
C VAL A 270 -5.14 -22.64 13.48
N THR A 271 -4.73 -21.47 12.98
CA THR A 271 -5.34 -20.82 11.80
C THR A 271 -5.26 -21.72 10.56
N LEU A 272 -4.10 -22.33 10.30
CA LEU A 272 -3.91 -23.22 9.15
C LEU A 272 -4.79 -24.47 9.26
N ALA A 273 -4.90 -25.07 10.45
CA ALA A 273 -5.76 -26.23 10.66
C ALA A 273 -7.25 -25.91 10.39
N GLN A 274 -7.73 -24.74 10.82
CA GLN A 274 -9.10 -24.29 10.53
C GLN A 274 -9.33 -24.12 9.02
N LEU A 275 -8.36 -23.54 8.31
CA LEU A 275 -8.44 -23.32 6.86
C LEU A 275 -8.29 -24.62 6.06
N GLU A 276 -7.50 -25.58 6.54
CA GLU A 276 -7.39 -26.91 5.95
C GLU A 276 -8.74 -27.64 5.99
N GLN A 277 -9.41 -27.61 7.14
CA GLN A 277 -10.75 -28.18 7.31
C GLN A 277 -11.80 -27.50 6.42
N ALA A 278 -11.66 -26.19 6.15
CA ALA A 278 -12.56 -25.43 5.30
C ALA A 278 -12.38 -25.69 3.79
N GLY A 279 -11.25 -26.29 3.41
CA GLY A 279 -10.96 -26.68 2.03
C GLY A 279 -10.24 -25.62 1.17
N PRO A 280 -9.75 -26.03 -0.01
CA PRO A 280 -8.85 -25.23 -0.84
C PRO A 280 -9.49 -23.97 -1.43
N ASP A 281 -10.80 -23.98 -1.70
CA ASP A 281 -11.49 -22.81 -2.25
C ASP A 281 -11.51 -21.65 -1.23
N VAL A 282 -11.77 -21.96 0.03
CA VAL A 282 -11.74 -20.98 1.13
C VAL A 282 -10.32 -20.45 1.32
N GLN A 283 -9.30 -21.32 1.27
CA GLN A 283 -7.91 -20.89 1.33
C GLN A 283 -7.54 -19.92 0.20
N ALA A 284 -7.98 -20.21 -1.02
CA ALA A 284 -7.76 -19.33 -2.18
C ALA A 284 -8.47 -17.97 -2.01
N GLN A 285 -9.70 -17.96 -1.48
CA GLN A 285 -10.44 -16.73 -1.18
C GLN A 285 -9.74 -15.89 -0.10
N VAL A 286 -9.32 -16.51 1.01
CA VAL A 286 -8.61 -15.83 2.11
C VAL A 286 -7.28 -15.28 1.62
N ARG A 287 -6.52 -16.06 0.86
CA ARG A 287 -5.26 -15.61 0.25
C ARG A 287 -5.50 -14.39 -0.65
N THR A 288 -6.48 -14.48 -1.55
CA THR A 288 -6.80 -13.37 -2.47
C THR A 288 -7.22 -12.12 -1.71
N PHE A 289 -8.06 -12.28 -0.67
CA PHE A 289 -8.46 -11.17 0.20
C PHE A 289 -7.23 -10.46 0.77
N ILE A 290 -6.34 -11.18 1.47
CA ILE A 290 -5.15 -10.60 2.09
C ILE A 290 -4.19 -9.98 1.05
N GLU A 291 -3.95 -10.66 -0.09
CA GLU A 291 -3.09 -10.16 -1.17
C GLU A 291 -3.59 -8.83 -1.76
N THR A 292 -4.90 -8.58 -1.70
CA THR A 292 -5.52 -7.38 -2.27
C THR A 292 -5.63 -6.21 -1.29
N LEU A 293 -5.43 -6.44 0.01
CA LEU A 293 -5.55 -5.39 1.03
C LEU A 293 -4.51 -4.27 0.82
N PRO A 294 -4.92 -2.99 0.97
CA PRO A 294 -4.00 -1.87 0.88
C PRO A 294 -3.07 -1.80 2.10
N THR A 295 -1.84 -1.35 1.90
CA THR A 295 -0.85 -1.16 2.98
C THR A 295 -1.29 -0.15 4.05
N GLN A 296 -2.00 0.88 3.63
CA GLN A 296 -2.52 1.94 4.48
C GLN A 296 -3.84 2.41 3.88
N LEU A 297 -4.73 2.98 4.70
CA LEU A 297 -5.88 3.74 4.26
C LEU A 297 -5.63 5.21 4.52
N VAL A 298 -5.83 6.05 3.49
CA VAL A 298 -5.84 7.51 3.59
C VAL A 298 -7.28 7.95 3.42
N LEU A 299 -7.90 8.46 4.49
CA LEU A 299 -9.34 8.73 4.59
C LEU A 299 -9.59 10.20 4.89
N ASP A 300 -10.83 10.62 4.71
CA ASP A 300 -11.35 11.96 5.03
C ASP A 300 -10.47 13.11 4.52
N GLY A 301 -10.30 13.21 3.19
CA GLY A 301 -9.43 14.23 2.60
C GLY A 301 -7.94 14.11 2.95
N GLY A 302 -7.53 13.11 3.72
CA GLY A 302 -6.18 12.93 4.26
C GLY A 302 -6.06 13.22 5.75
N ALA A 303 -7.17 13.49 6.44
CA ALA A 303 -7.19 13.77 7.87
C ALA A 303 -7.11 12.52 8.76
N LEU A 304 -7.35 11.33 8.20
CA LEU A 304 -7.28 10.05 8.91
C LEU A 304 -6.40 9.05 8.14
N ILE A 305 -5.41 8.49 8.82
CA ILE A 305 -4.55 7.42 8.33
C ILE A 305 -4.77 6.16 9.17
N VAL A 306 -4.98 5.03 8.51
CA VAL A 306 -5.03 3.73 9.18
C VAL A 306 -3.98 2.80 8.58
N ALA A 307 -3.11 2.28 9.43
CA ALA A 307 -2.09 1.30 9.07
C ALA A 307 -1.79 0.42 10.28
N HIS A 308 -1.51 -0.87 10.08
CA HIS A 308 -1.43 -1.83 11.18
C HIS A 308 -0.45 -1.44 12.29
N ALA A 309 0.81 -1.20 11.99
CA ALA A 309 1.82 -0.73 12.96
C ALA A 309 1.98 0.81 12.96
N GLY A 310 1.07 1.52 12.29
CA GLY A 310 1.12 2.96 12.05
C GLY A 310 2.15 3.40 11.02
N LEU A 311 2.23 4.71 10.77
CA LEU A 311 3.13 5.31 9.77
C LEU A 311 3.51 6.76 10.14
N PRO A 312 4.79 7.14 10.05
CA PRO A 312 5.21 8.54 10.13
C PRO A 312 4.67 9.34 8.94
N ALA A 313 4.53 10.67 9.13
CA ALA A 313 3.88 11.57 8.16
C ALA A 313 4.47 11.49 6.74
N HIS A 314 5.79 11.33 6.61
CA HIS A 314 6.45 11.27 5.31
C HIS A 314 6.08 10.02 4.47
N TYR A 315 5.45 9.00 5.07
CA TYR A 315 4.96 7.80 4.36
C TYR A 315 3.48 7.85 3.98
N HIS A 316 2.74 8.86 4.40
CA HIS A 316 1.30 8.97 4.13
C HIS A 316 1.04 9.08 2.63
N GLY A 317 0.11 8.26 2.11
CA GLY A 317 -0.23 8.23 0.68
C GLY A 317 0.91 7.75 -0.24
N ARG A 318 2.02 7.27 0.32
CA ARG A 318 3.16 6.72 -0.44
C ARG A 318 3.06 5.20 -0.58
N GLY A 319 3.79 4.68 -1.55
CA GLY A 319 3.80 3.26 -1.86
C GLY A 319 5.23 2.78 -2.10
N GLY A 320 5.67 1.77 -1.35
CA GLY A 320 7.02 1.25 -1.49
C GLY A 320 7.28 0.11 -0.52
N GLY A 321 8.38 -0.61 -0.74
CA GLY A 321 8.78 -1.72 0.14
C GLY A 321 9.01 -1.26 1.57
N ARG A 322 9.62 -0.08 1.78
CA ARG A 322 9.85 0.50 3.12
C ARG A 322 8.56 0.89 3.81
N VAL A 323 7.67 1.60 3.11
CA VAL A 323 6.33 1.95 3.62
C VAL A 323 5.56 0.69 4.04
N ARG A 324 5.56 -0.35 3.20
CA ARG A 324 4.90 -1.62 3.52
C ARG A 324 5.54 -2.34 4.69
N SER A 325 6.87 -2.36 4.77
CA SER A 325 7.58 -2.94 5.90
C SER A 325 7.26 -2.20 7.20
N PHE A 326 7.23 -0.87 7.17
CA PHE A 326 6.88 -0.07 8.34
C PHE A 326 5.43 -0.31 8.77
N ALA A 327 4.48 -0.26 7.83
CA ALA A 327 3.07 -0.48 8.13
C ALA A 327 2.80 -1.86 8.75
N LEU A 328 3.60 -2.89 8.42
CA LEU A 328 3.45 -4.24 8.97
C LEU A 328 4.22 -4.47 10.28
N TYR A 329 5.39 -3.84 10.46
CA TYR A 329 6.33 -4.23 11.52
C TYR A 329 6.78 -3.07 12.44
N GLY A 330 6.41 -1.84 12.12
CA GLY A 330 6.85 -0.61 12.80
C GLY A 330 8.30 -0.22 12.50
N ASP A 331 8.85 0.71 13.29
CA ASP A 331 10.24 1.17 13.19
C ASP A 331 11.22 0.21 13.87
N VAL A 332 11.52 -0.90 13.19
CA VAL A 332 12.50 -1.88 13.66
C VAL A 332 13.93 -1.35 13.47
N ASN A 333 14.73 -1.36 14.53
CA ASN A 333 16.12 -0.87 14.49
C ASN A 333 17.13 -1.93 13.98
N GLY A 334 16.64 -3.12 13.59
CA GLY A 334 17.44 -4.25 13.13
C GLY A 334 18.03 -5.14 14.24
N GLN A 335 17.93 -4.72 15.51
CA GLN A 335 18.37 -5.48 16.67
C GLN A 335 17.24 -6.31 17.26
N ARG A 336 17.61 -7.31 18.07
CA ARG A 336 16.69 -8.13 18.86
C ARG A 336 17.02 -7.95 20.33
N ASP A 337 16.00 -7.98 21.18
CA ASP A 337 16.20 -8.00 22.63
C ASP A 337 16.50 -9.40 23.16
N GLU A 338 16.61 -9.51 24.48
CA GLU A 338 16.89 -10.74 25.23
C GLU A 338 15.87 -11.87 24.97
N LEU A 339 14.65 -11.52 24.55
CA LEU A 339 13.59 -12.46 24.18
C LEU A 339 13.61 -12.80 22.68
N GLY A 340 14.61 -12.31 21.94
CA GLY A 340 14.74 -12.50 20.50
C GLY A 340 13.71 -11.70 19.68
N LEU A 341 12.98 -10.77 20.29
CA LEU A 341 11.97 -9.96 19.62
C LEU A 341 12.62 -8.71 18.99
N PRO A 342 12.14 -8.23 17.82
CA PRO A 342 12.67 -7.01 17.21
C PRO A 342 12.51 -5.81 18.15
N ILE A 343 13.62 -5.08 18.37
CA ILE A 343 13.59 -3.81 19.10
C ILE A 343 13.00 -2.75 18.16
N ARG A 344 12.01 -2.00 18.67
CA ARG A 344 11.27 -0.99 17.92
C ARG A 344 11.44 0.38 18.56
N ARG A 345 11.56 1.41 17.73
CA ARG A 345 11.51 2.81 18.18
C ARG A 345 10.05 3.25 18.32
N ASP A 346 9.80 4.18 19.24
CA ASP A 346 8.48 4.80 19.42
C ASP A 346 8.27 5.93 18.42
N TRP A 347 8.07 5.58 17.15
CA TRP A 347 7.85 6.56 16.07
C TRP A 347 6.68 7.52 16.35
N ALA A 348 5.70 7.09 17.16
CA ALA A 348 4.55 7.88 17.54
C ALA A 348 4.95 9.05 18.46
N ALA A 349 6.04 8.93 19.23
CA ALA A 349 6.55 10.03 20.05
C ALA A 349 7.09 11.19 19.20
N ASP A 350 7.66 10.88 18.03
CA ASP A 350 8.24 11.85 17.09
C ASP A 350 7.27 12.26 15.97
N TYR A 351 5.99 11.88 16.10
CA TYR A 351 4.99 12.17 15.08
C TYR A 351 4.47 13.61 15.18
N HIS A 352 4.66 14.39 14.12
CA HIS A 352 4.22 15.78 14.01
C HIS A 352 3.28 16.03 12.81
N GLY A 353 2.69 14.98 12.25
CA GLY A 353 1.77 15.11 11.11
C GLY A 353 0.39 15.63 11.51
N ALA A 354 -0.29 16.30 10.57
CA ALA A 354 -1.62 16.85 10.80
C ALA A 354 -2.71 15.77 10.91
N ALA A 355 -2.58 14.67 10.15
CA ALA A 355 -3.54 13.58 10.14
C ALA A 355 -3.56 12.82 11.47
N LEU A 356 -4.74 12.35 11.88
CA LEU A 356 -4.86 11.36 12.94
C LEU A 356 -4.40 10.00 12.40
N VAL A 357 -3.44 9.35 13.07
CA VAL A 357 -2.99 8.00 12.71
C VAL A 357 -3.55 6.99 13.71
N VAL A 358 -4.39 6.07 13.24
CA VAL A 358 -4.98 5.00 14.05
C VAL A 358 -4.33 3.67 13.66
N TYR A 359 -3.86 2.93 14.65
CA TYR A 359 -3.06 1.73 14.43
C TYR A 359 -3.21 0.71 15.58
N GLY A 360 -2.55 -0.44 15.46
CA GLY A 360 -2.52 -1.55 16.40
C GLY A 360 -1.11 -2.11 16.61
N HIS A 361 -0.92 -3.42 16.41
CA HIS A 361 0.36 -4.15 16.35
C HIS A 361 1.09 -4.42 17.68
N THR A 362 1.29 -3.40 18.51
CA THR A 362 1.95 -3.55 19.82
C THR A 362 0.92 -3.34 20.93
N PRO A 363 0.52 -4.39 21.66
CA PRO A 363 -0.63 -4.30 22.56
C PRO A 363 -0.32 -3.48 23.80
N HIS A 364 -1.30 -2.67 24.22
CA HIS A 364 -1.30 -1.91 25.47
C HIS A 364 -2.48 -2.32 26.37
N ALA A 365 -2.44 -1.95 27.66
CA ALA A 365 -3.55 -2.27 28.57
C ALA A 365 -4.84 -1.46 28.29
N ALA A 366 -4.72 -0.34 27.59
CA ALA A 366 -5.80 0.53 27.15
C ALA A 366 -5.37 1.27 25.86
N PRO A 367 -6.29 1.89 25.09
CA PRO A 367 -5.90 2.64 23.90
C PRO A 367 -4.87 3.72 24.25
N ARG A 368 -3.75 3.75 23.53
CA ARG A 368 -2.64 4.67 23.80
C ARG A 368 -2.72 5.86 22.86
N TRP A 369 -3.08 7.02 23.40
CA TRP A 369 -2.96 8.29 22.70
C TRP A 369 -1.53 8.85 22.81
N LYS A 370 -1.04 9.43 21.71
CA LYS A 370 0.16 10.25 21.67
C LYS A 370 -0.01 11.31 20.59
N GLY A 371 -0.44 12.51 21.02
CA GLY A 371 -0.74 13.61 20.11
C GLY A 371 -1.78 13.22 19.07
N HIS A 372 -1.40 13.24 17.79
CA HIS A 372 -2.26 12.86 16.66
C HIS A 372 -2.13 11.38 16.27
N THR A 373 -1.76 10.51 17.21
CA THR A 373 -1.72 9.06 16.99
C THR A 373 -2.48 8.34 18.09
N VAL A 374 -3.12 7.23 17.75
CA VAL A 374 -3.77 6.35 18.72
C VAL A 374 -3.58 4.89 18.34
N ASN A 375 -3.01 4.14 19.28
CA ASN A 375 -2.94 2.69 19.22
C ASN A 375 -4.19 2.10 19.88
N VAL A 376 -4.97 1.32 19.11
CA VAL A 376 -6.19 0.63 19.56
C VAL A 376 -6.00 -0.87 19.77
N ASP A 377 -4.78 -1.40 19.65
CA ASP A 377 -4.46 -2.76 20.08
C ASP A 377 -4.38 -2.82 21.61
N THR A 378 -5.44 -3.36 22.20
CA THR A 378 -5.56 -3.57 23.64
C THR A 378 -5.43 -5.02 24.06
N GLY A 379 -4.80 -5.85 23.21
CA GLY A 379 -4.42 -7.21 23.56
C GLY A 379 -5.59 -8.16 23.82
N CYS A 380 -6.65 -8.12 23.01
CA CYS A 380 -7.83 -8.97 23.17
C CYS A 380 -7.47 -10.46 23.33
N ALA A 381 -6.66 -11.01 22.43
CA ALA A 381 -6.22 -12.40 22.50
C ALA A 381 -5.41 -12.76 23.76
N PHE A 382 -4.87 -11.76 24.45
CA PHE A 382 -4.09 -11.91 25.68
C PHE A 382 -4.91 -11.74 26.96
N GLY A 383 -6.24 -11.67 26.85
CA GLY A 383 -7.15 -11.43 27.98
C GLY A 383 -7.34 -9.95 28.32
N GLY A 384 -6.94 -9.04 27.44
CA GLY A 384 -7.19 -7.61 27.56
C GLY A 384 -8.57 -7.24 27.05
N TYR A 385 -8.62 -6.30 26.10
CA TYR A 385 -9.86 -5.82 25.49
C TYR A 385 -9.75 -5.84 23.97
N LEU A 386 -10.88 -5.95 23.27
CA LEU A 386 -10.97 -5.53 21.88
C LEU A 386 -11.49 -4.10 21.84
N SER A 387 -10.71 -3.18 21.27
CA SER A 387 -11.03 -1.75 21.26
C SER A 387 -11.28 -1.22 19.86
N ALA A 388 -12.12 -0.19 19.77
CA ALA A 388 -12.34 0.60 18.58
C ALA A 388 -12.25 2.10 18.88
N LEU A 389 -11.80 2.87 17.89
CA LEU A 389 -11.92 4.32 17.85
C LEU A 389 -13.09 4.73 16.96
N ARG A 390 -14.00 5.55 17.48
CA ARG A 390 -15.05 6.19 16.68
C ARG A 390 -14.53 7.50 16.09
N TYR A 391 -14.64 7.66 14.79
CA TYR A 391 -14.24 8.86 14.04
C TYR A 391 -15.45 9.46 13.31
N PRO A 392 -15.65 10.79 13.36
CA PRO A 392 -14.74 11.83 13.85
C PRO A 392 -14.83 12.12 15.36
N GLU A 393 -15.62 11.34 16.12
CA GLU A 393 -15.90 11.60 17.54
C GLU A 393 -14.65 11.54 18.43
N ARG A 394 -13.62 10.80 18.01
CA ARG A 394 -12.37 10.53 18.74
C ARG A 394 -12.60 9.91 20.12
N THR A 395 -13.66 9.12 20.26
CA THR A 395 -13.97 8.35 21.47
C THR A 395 -13.63 6.89 21.28
N THR A 396 -13.10 6.23 22.31
CA THR A 396 -12.81 4.79 22.27
C THR A 396 -13.92 3.98 22.95
N LEU A 397 -14.21 2.81 22.39
CA LEU A 397 -15.10 1.81 22.98
C LEU A 397 -14.36 0.47 23.04
N SER A 398 -14.51 -0.25 24.14
CA SER A 398 -13.77 -1.50 24.38
C SER A 398 -14.68 -2.55 24.98
N VAL A 399 -14.53 -3.79 24.54
CA VAL A 399 -15.19 -4.97 25.14
C VAL A 399 -14.13 -5.89 25.75
N PRO A 400 -14.38 -6.46 26.95
CA PRO A 400 -13.41 -7.32 27.61
C PRO A 400 -13.28 -8.66 26.87
N ALA A 401 -12.06 -9.19 26.82
CA ALA A 401 -11.83 -10.55 26.37
C ALA A 401 -12.52 -11.56 27.31
N ARG A 402 -13.15 -12.59 26.75
CA ARG A 402 -13.85 -13.63 27.52
C ARG A 402 -12.88 -14.60 28.18
N ALA A 403 -11.66 -14.70 27.67
CA ALA A 403 -10.60 -15.52 28.21
C ALA A 403 -9.21 -15.01 27.80
N VAL A 404 -8.17 -15.55 28.43
CA VAL A 404 -6.79 -15.45 27.94
C VAL A 404 -6.58 -16.56 26.91
N TYR A 405 -6.65 -16.23 25.61
CA TYR A 405 -6.49 -17.20 24.53
C TYR A 405 -5.03 -17.54 24.22
N ALA A 406 -4.13 -16.58 24.44
CA ALA A 406 -2.69 -16.76 24.35
C ALA A 406 -1.99 -16.00 25.49
N PRO A 407 -0.83 -16.48 25.98
CA PRO A 407 -0.02 -15.70 26.90
C PRO A 407 0.61 -14.50 26.16
N PRO A 408 0.63 -13.30 26.74
CA PRO A 408 1.34 -12.18 26.14
C PRO A 408 2.86 -12.40 26.22
N PRO A 409 3.64 -11.98 25.21
CA PRO A 409 5.09 -12.14 25.23
C PRO A 409 5.77 -11.27 26.31
N ARG A 410 5.12 -10.20 26.75
CA ARG A 410 5.52 -9.29 27.84
C ARG A 410 4.27 -8.74 28.53
N PRO A 411 4.36 -8.26 29.78
CA PRO A 411 3.28 -7.51 30.41
C PRO A 411 2.83 -6.34 29.51
N LEU A 412 1.51 -6.16 29.37
CA LEU A 412 0.96 -5.09 28.56
C LEU A 412 1.24 -3.73 29.23
N PRO A 413 1.92 -2.79 28.57
CA PRO A 413 2.20 -1.50 29.16
C PRO A 413 0.91 -0.73 29.42
N VAL A 414 0.78 -0.15 30.61
CA VAL A 414 -0.28 0.81 30.91
C VAL A 414 0.07 2.14 30.24
N PRO A 415 -0.80 2.71 29.40
CA PRO A 415 -0.55 4.03 28.83
C PRO A 415 -0.32 5.07 29.93
N GLU A 416 0.68 5.93 29.76
CA GLU A 416 0.86 7.08 30.66
C GLU A 416 -0.35 8.00 30.54
N ALA A 417 -0.90 8.47 31.67
CA ALA A 417 -1.95 9.49 31.65
C ALA A 417 -1.38 10.77 31.03
N GLU A 418 -2.04 11.32 29.99
CA GLU A 418 -1.66 12.62 29.44
C GLU A 418 -1.76 13.67 30.56
N SER A 419 -0.62 14.19 30.99
CA SER A 419 -0.56 15.33 31.92
C SER A 419 -0.92 16.59 31.13
N GLY A 420 -2.21 16.94 31.08
CA GLY A 420 -2.64 18.10 30.31
C GLY A 420 -4.12 18.40 30.37
N SER A 421 -4.53 19.10 31.44
CA SER A 421 -5.77 19.86 31.53
C SER A 421 -6.01 20.70 30.26
N GLN A 422 -7.04 20.38 29.47
CA GLN A 422 -7.76 21.41 28.73
C GLN A 422 -8.87 21.92 29.65
N ALA A 423 -8.55 22.98 30.38
CA ALA A 423 -9.53 23.82 31.03
C ALA A 423 -10.50 24.32 29.93
N ALA A 424 -11.79 24.06 30.16
CA ALA A 424 -12.85 24.72 29.42
C ALA A 424 -12.71 26.23 29.62
N GLY A 425 -12.22 26.92 28.60
CA GLY A 425 -12.26 28.37 28.52
C GLY A 425 -13.70 28.80 28.34
N SER A 426 -14.31 29.23 29.45
CA SER A 426 -15.43 30.15 29.41
C SER A 426 -14.85 31.54 29.10
N GLY A 427 -15.30 32.13 27.99
CA GLY A 427 -14.96 33.47 27.53
C GLY A 427 -15.92 33.87 26.43
#